data_AF-A0A7R9MAA7-F1
#
_entry.id   AF-A0A7R9MAA7-F1
#
_cell.length_a   1.000
_cell.length_b   1.000
_cell.length_c   1.000
_cell.angle_alpha   90.00
_cell.angle_beta   90.00
_cell.angle_gamma   90.00
#
_symmetry.space_group_name_H-M   'P 1'
#
loop_
_entity.id
_entity.type
_entity.pdbx_description
1 polymer ?
#
loop_
_entity_poly.entity_id
_entity_poly.type
_entity_poly.pdbx_seq_one_letter_code
_entity_poly.pdbx_strand_id
1 'polypeptide(L)'
;MSDPHICDDKDLKELCPSLDLWLKPQAKLNITVALPRLKVLDNSGKTMTISTWEVMDKLKKKIKPLKFKTIKVSKSTIEFIRFEAECESLSNQSLIESRLNKMSLKLSGFIEQLTVKTARVKIGSTRHEWETYFRDNPLMNEMKPGLRPDTIHVQVLYQSY
;
A
#
# COMPACT_ATOMS: atom_id res chain seq x y z
N MET A 1 15.81 22.73 -7.22
CA MET A 1 15.96 21.38 -6.64
C MET A 1 15.03 21.31 -5.45
N SER A 2 14.08 20.38 -5.43
CA SER A 2 13.25 20.12 -4.24
C SER A 2 14.14 19.52 -3.15
N ASP A 3 13.99 20.00 -1.92
CA ASP A 3 14.74 19.49 -0.77
C ASP A 3 14.59 17.96 -0.68
N PRO A 4 15.66 17.23 -0.31
CA PRO A 4 15.57 15.80 -0.10
C PRO A 4 14.50 15.51 0.94
N HIS A 5 13.51 14.70 0.58
CA HIS A 5 12.47 14.28 1.50
C HIS A 5 13.11 13.45 2.62
N ILE A 6 13.27 14.03 3.80
CA ILE A 6 13.75 13.32 4.99
C ILE A 6 12.69 12.25 5.33
N CYS A 7 13.09 11.00 5.22
CA CYS A 7 12.24 9.85 5.50
C CYS A 7 12.28 9.57 7.02
N ASP A 8 11.15 9.26 7.65
CA ASP A 8 11.12 8.85 9.07
C ASP A 8 12.08 7.67 9.29
N ASP A 9 12.87 7.69 10.36
CA ASP A 9 13.93 6.71 10.69
C ASP A 9 13.38 5.44 11.37
N LYS A 10 12.06 5.37 11.52
CA LYS A 10 11.38 4.21 12.10
C LYS A 10 11.45 2.99 11.21
N ASP A 11 11.53 1.85 11.90
CA ASP A 11 11.56 0.50 11.33
C ASP A 11 12.77 0.23 10.41
N LEU A 12 13.77 1.12 10.39
CA LEU A 12 15.00 0.91 9.62
C LEU A 12 15.70 -0.37 10.07
N LYS A 13 16.21 -1.10 9.08
CA LYS A 13 17.03 -2.29 9.28
C LYS A 13 18.38 -2.08 8.66
N GLU A 14 19.43 -2.38 9.41
CA GLU A 14 20.79 -2.35 8.89
C GLU A 14 20.96 -3.33 7.72
N LEU A 15 21.54 -2.84 6.64
CA LEU A 15 21.93 -3.67 5.49
C LEU A 15 23.45 -3.77 5.42
N CYS A 16 24.15 -2.63 5.52
CA CYS A 16 25.61 -2.58 5.52
C CYS A 16 26.08 -1.37 6.33
N PRO A 17 26.36 -1.53 7.64
CA PRO A 17 26.78 -0.42 8.50
C PRO A 17 28.07 0.26 8.05
N SER A 18 29.01 -0.48 7.46
CA SER A 18 30.27 0.08 6.96
C SER A 18 30.10 1.08 5.82
N LEU A 19 28.95 1.07 5.16
CA LEU A 19 28.59 1.98 4.07
C LEU A 19 27.42 2.90 4.44
N ASP A 20 27.02 2.94 5.72
CA ASP A 20 25.83 3.67 6.18
C ASP A 20 24.57 3.35 5.35
N LEU A 21 24.35 2.06 5.06
CA LEU A 21 23.20 1.58 4.30
C LEU A 21 22.15 0.93 5.22
N TRP A 22 20.94 1.48 5.15
CA TRP A 22 19.76 0.97 5.83
C TRP A 22 18.60 0.73 4.85
N LEU A 23 17.75 -0.24 5.21
CA LEU A 23 16.53 -0.56 4.49
C LEU A 23 15.32 -0.10 5.29
N LYS A 24 14.41 0.62 4.64
CA LYS A 24 13.09 0.92 5.18
C LYS A 24 12.08 -0.12 4.68
N PRO A 25 11.37 -0.83 5.57
CA PRO A 25 10.33 -1.75 5.14
C PRO A 25 9.19 -0.99 4.47
N GLN A 26 8.63 -1.58 3.42
CA GLN A 26 7.40 -1.06 2.81
C GLN A 26 6.21 -1.45 3.68
N ALA A 27 5.41 -0.48 4.11
CA ALA A 27 4.21 -0.72 4.92
C ALA A 27 2.95 -0.48 4.08
N LYS A 28 2.43 -1.53 3.39
CA LYS A 28 1.32 -1.40 2.43
C LYS A 28 0.03 -2.08 2.89
N LEU A 29 -1.12 -1.42 2.68
CA LEU A 29 -2.46 -1.93 2.97
C LEU A 29 -3.32 -1.95 1.72
N ASN A 30 -4.05 -3.04 1.54
CA ASN A 30 -5.21 -3.11 0.66
C ASN A 30 -6.45 -2.68 1.43
N ILE A 31 -7.16 -1.68 0.94
CA ILE A 31 -8.42 -1.20 1.51
C ILE A 31 -9.52 -1.46 0.49
N THR A 32 -10.49 -2.30 0.82
CA THR A 32 -11.63 -2.61 -0.04
C THR A 32 -12.89 -1.98 0.56
N VAL A 33 -13.55 -1.15 -0.24
CA VAL A 33 -14.83 -0.50 0.09
C VAL A 33 -15.91 -1.20 -0.73
N ALA A 34 -16.81 -1.89 -0.04
CA ALA A 34 -17.96 -2.54 -0.68
C ALA A 34 -18.98 -1.48 -1.10
N LEU A 35 -19.40 -1.54 -2.36
CA LEU A 35 -20.44 -0.70 -2.93
C LEU A 35 -21.79 -1.42 -2.84
N PRO A 36 -22.91 -0.69 -2.80
CA PRO A 36 -24.24 -1.29 -2.82
C PRO A 36 -24.47 -2.01 -4.15
N ARG A 37 -25.12 -3.18 -4.11
CA ARG A 37 -25.45 -3.97 -5.32
C ARG A 37 -26.55 -3.33 -6.17
N LEU A 38 -27.39 -2.50 -5.57
CA LEU A 38 -28.48 -1.80 -6.25
C LEU A 38 -28.00 -0.40 -6.66
N LYS A 39 -28.54 0.09 -7.78
CA LYS A 39 -28.40 1.49 -8.22
C LYS A 39 -28.63 2.39 -7.00
N VAL A 40 -27.57 3.06 -6.53
CA VAL A 40 -27.68 3.70 -5.23
C VAL A 40 -28.64 4.87 -5.35
N LEU A 41 -29.71 4.82 -4.57
CA LEU A 41 -30.72 5.86 -4.56
C LEU A 41 -30.23 6.98 -3.66
N ASP A 42 -30.31 8.21 -4.15
CA ASP A 42 -30.14 9.37 -3.31
C ASP A 42 -31.33 9.54 -2.36
N ASN A 43 -31.24 10.55 -1.48
CA ASN A 43 -32.31 10.89 -0.55
C ASN A 43 -33.65 11.27 -1.25
N SER A 44 -33.63 11.47 -2.58
CA SER A 44 -34.79 11.76 -3.42
C SER A 44 -35.21 10.60 -4.34
N GLY A 45 -34.60 9.41 -4.18
CA GLY A 45 -34.94 8.22 -4.96
C GLY A 45 -34.30 8.11 -6.35
N LYS A 46 -33.31 8.95 -6.68
CA LYS A 46 -32.61 8.94 -7.98
C LYS A 46 -31.29 8.17 -7.91
N THR A 47 -30.95 7.44 -8.97
CA THR A 47 -29.67 6.72 -9.07
C THR A 47 -28.48 7.69 -9.08
N MET A 48 -27.56 7.51 -8.13
CA MET A 48 -26.30 8.26 -8.01
C MET A 48 -25.07 7.36 -8.16
N THR A 49 -24.03 7.94 -8.76
CA THR A 49 -22.72 7.31 -8.92
C THR A 49 -21.81 7.66 -7.75
N ILE A 50 -21.11 6.67 -7.21
CA ILE A 50 -20.15 6.88 -6.12
C ILE A 50 -18.84 7.46 -6.67
N SER A 51 -18.44 8.63 -6.18
CA SER A 51 -17.15 9.23 -6.50
C SER A 51 -16.03 8.53 -5.74
N THR A 52 -15.09 7.93 -6.46
CA THR A 52 -13.89 7.31 -5.87
C THR A 52 -13.07 8.29 -5.03
N TRP A 53 -13.04 9.56 -5.43
CA TRP A 53 -12.34 10.61 -4.70
C TRP A 53 -13.01 10.92 -3.36
N GLU A 54 -14.34 10.98 -3.30
CA GLU A 54 -15.08 11.20 -2.05
C GLU A 54 -14.80 10.08 -1.04
N VAL A 55 -14.78 8.84 -1.52
CA VAL A 55 -14.40 7.67 -0.71
C VAL A 55 -12.98 7.82 -0.18
N MET A 56 -12.03 8.17 -1.04
CA MET A 56 -10.63 8.37 -0.65
C MET A 56 -10.48 9.50 0.40
N ASP A 57 -11.16 10.63 0.21
CA ASP A 57 -11.12 11.76 1.15
C ASP A 57 -11.71 11.39 2.52
N LYS A 58 -12.82 10.65 2.54
CA LYS A 58 -13.40 10.14 3.79
C LYS A 58 -12.48 9.15 4.50
N LEU A 59 -11.82 8.26 3.78
CA LEU A 59 -10.80 7.37 4.35
C LEU A 59 -9.66 8.18 4.99
N LYS A 60 -9.14 9.18 4.29
CA LYS A 60 -8.09 10.10 4.82
C LYS A 60 -8.56 10.84 6.07
N LYS A 61 -9.80 11.32 6.11
CA LYS A 61 -10.38 11.98 7.28
C LYS A 61 -10.50 11.05 8.49
N LYS A 62 -10.90 9.79 8.27
CA LYS A 62 -11.09 8.79 9.34
C LYS A 62 -9.80 8.35 10.01
N ILE A 63 -8.67 8.43 9.33
CA ILE A 63 -7.37 8.03 9.91
C ILE A 63 -6.66 9.17 10.66
N LYS A 64 -7.13 10.43 10.55
CA LYS A 64 -6.50 11.57 11.25
C LYS A 64 -6.32 11.27 12.76
N PRO A 65 -5.19 11.65 13.38
CA PRO A 65 -4.11 12.47 12.83
C PRO A 65 -3.10 11.72 11.94
N LEU A 66 -3.25 10.41 11.75
CA LEU A 66 -2.40 9.60 10.87
C LEU A 66 -2.62 9.99 9.40
N LYS A 67 -1.61 9.71 8.56
CA LYS A 67 -1.64 9.97 7.12
C LYS A 67 -1.12 8.75 6.36
N PHE A 68 -1.66 8.55 5.17
CA PHE A 68 -1.03 7.69 4.16
C PHE A 68 0.14 8.45 3.55
N LYS A 69 1.25 7.75 3.30
CA LYS A 69 2.35 8.25 2.47
C LYS A 69 1.90 8.35 1.01
N THR A 70 1.27 7.29 0.51
CA THR A 70 0.59 7.28 -0.79
C THR A 70 -0.72 6.49 -0.69
N ILE A 71 -1.71 6.83 -1.51
CA ILE A 71 -2.92 6.03 -1.68
C ILE A 71 -3.40 6.13 -3.12
N LYS A 72 -3.60 4.98 -3.77
CA LYS A 72 -4.03 4.89 -5.16
C LYS A 72 -5.16 3.87 -5.31
N VAL A 73 -5.97 4.04 -6.34
CA VAL A 73 -6.96 3.03 -6.74
C VAL A 73 -6.21 1.89 -7.42
N SER A 74 -6.33 0.68 -6.89
CA SER A 74 -5.74 -0.52 -7.50
C SER A 74 -6.76 -1.30 -8.34
N LYS A 75 -8.04 -1.26 -7.97
CA LYS A 75 -9.14 -1.84 -8.76
C LYS A 75 -10.46 -1.15 -8.45
N SER A 76 -11.30 -0.94 -9.47
CA SER A 76 -12.66 -0.45 -9.29
C SER A 76 -13.62 -1.36 -10.06
N THR A 77 -14.70 -1.78 -9.41
CA THR A 77 -15.79 -2.56 -10.00
C THR A 77 -17.13 -1.95 -9.57
N ILE A 78 -18.23 -2.51 -10.05
CA ILE A 78 -19.58 -2.13 -9.62
C ILE A 78 -19.83 -2.53 -8.16
N GLU A 79 -19.14 -3.57 -7.66
CA GLU A 79 -19.35 -4.13 -6.32
C GLU A 79 -18.39 -3.57 -5.27
N PHE A 80 -17.20 -3.09 -5.67
CA PHE A 80 -16.21 -2.58 -4.73
C PHE A 80 -15.18 -1.64 -5.38
N ILE A 81 -14.59 -0.81 -4.54
CA ILE A 81 -13.37 -0.06 -4.86
C ILE A 81 -12.24 -0.58 -3.97
N ARG A 82 -11.11 -0.94 -4.56
CA ARG A 82 -9.89 -1.32 -3.86
C ARG A 82 -8.84 -0.24 -4.01
N PHE A 83 -8.30 0.18 -2.87
CA PHE A 83 -7.15 1.07 -2.77
C PHE A 83 -5.94 0.29 -2.30
N GLU A 84 -4.77 0.66 -2.81
CA GLU A 84 -3.48 0.31 -2.24
C GLU A 84 -2.93 1.57 -1.56
N ALA A 85 -2.66 1.48 -0.27
CA ALA A 85 -2.16 2.59 0.53
C ALA A 85 -0.81 2.24 1.16
N GLU A 86 0.17 3.11 0.99
CA GLU A 86 1.45 3.03 1.69
C GLU A 86 1.39 3.88 2.96
N CYS A 87 1.86 3.32 4.06
CA CYS A 87 1.94 3.92 5.38
C CYS A 87 3.39 4.34 5.68
N GLU A 88 3.57 5.29 6.58
CA GLU A 88 4.91 5.79 6.94
C GLU A 88 5.79 4.73 7.65
N SER A 89 5.14 3.85 8.44
CA SER A 89 5.77 2.85 9.29
C SER A 89 4.84 1.64 9.47
N LEU A 90 5.38 0.51 9.93
CA LEU A 90 4.63 -0.71 10.26
C LEU A 90 3.69 -0.51 11.46
N SER A 91 4.09 0.36 12.40
CA SER A 91 3.26 0.79 13.52
C SER A 91 2.05 1.62 13.03
N ASN A 92 2.28 2.59 12.15
CA ASN A 92 1.20 3.38 11.53
C ASN A 92 0.27 2.49 10.70
N GLN A 93 0.82 1.52 9.97
CA GLN A 93 0.04 0.55 9.22
C GLN A 93 -0.93 -0.22 10.13
N SER A 94 -0.43 -0.73 11.26
CA SER A 94 -1.25 -1.49 12.22
C SER A 94 -2.37 -0.63 12.83
N LEU A 95 -2.08 0.63 13.15
CA LEU A 95 -3.07 1.60 13.68
C LEU A 95 -4.11 2.00 12.63
N ILE A 96 -3.69 2.19 11.37
CA ILE A 96 -4.62 2.50 10.28
C ILE A 96 -5.52 1.30 9.99
N GLU A 97 -4.95 0.09 9.94
CA GLU A 97 -5.69 -1.15 9.78
C GLU A 97 -6.77 -1.29 10.86
N SER A 98 -6.42 -1.11 12.14
CA SER A 98 -7.38 -1.23 13.23
C SER A 98 -8.50 -0.19 13.20
N ARG A 99 -8.23 1.02 12.66
CA ARG A 99 -9.24 2.09 12.53
C ARG A 99 -10.20 1.88 11.36
N LEU A 100 -9.71 1.31 10.26
CA LEU A 100 -10.49 1.19 9.03
C LEU A 100 -11.18 -0.16 8.88
N ASN A 101 -10.63 -1.23 9.46
CA ASN A 101 -11.18 -2.56 9.26
C ASN A 101 -12.59 -2.67 9.84
N LYS A 102 -13.53 -3.18 9.03
CA LYS A 102 -14.95 -3.36 9.37
C LYS A 102 -15.68 -2.05 9.74
N MET A 103 -15.12 -0.90 9.39
CA MET A 103 -15.77 0.39 9.59
C MET A 103 -16.86 0.62 8.54
N SER A 104 -17.93 1.32 8.93
CA SER A 104 -18.95 1.83 8.01
C SER A 104 -18.66 3.28 7.59
N LEU A 105 -18.84 3.57 6.30
CA LEU A 105 -18.56 4.85 5.67
C LEU A 105 -19.83 5.39 5.01
N LYS A 106 -20.37 6.49 5.56
CA LYS A 106 -21.55 7.16 5.00
C LYS A 106 -21.15 8.17 3.92
N LEU A 107 -21.67 8.02 2.71
CA LEU A 107 -21.48 8.98 1.61
C LEU A 107 -22.52 10.11 1.66
N SER A 108 -22.19 11.30 1.15
CA SER A 108 -23.14 12.42 1.15
C SER A 108 -24.23 12.17 0.11
N GLY A 109 -25.50 12.22 0.52
CA GLY A 109 -26.63 11.89 -0.35
C GLY A 109 -26.92 10.40 -0.46
N PHE A 110 -26.23 9.54 0.31
CA PHE A 110 -26.46 8.10 0.34
C PHE A 110 -27.14 7.69 1.64
N ILE A 111 -28.20 6.89 1.54
CA ILE A 111 -28.90 6.32 2.70
C ILE A 111 -28.08 5.17 3.27
N GLU A 112 -27.58 4.29 2.39
CA GLU A 112 -26.80 3.12 2.77
C GLU A 112 -25.36 3.47 3.16
N GLN A 113 -24.82 2.71 4.12
CA GLN A 113 -23.44 2.84 4.56
C GLN A 113 -22.57 1.81 3.86
N LEU A 114 -21.39 2.25 3.41
CA LEU A 114 -20.41 1.38 2.76
C LEU A 114 -19.55 0.68 3.79
N THR A 115 -19.32 -0.62 3.63
CA THR A 115 -18.43 -1.37 4.54
C THR A 115 -17.00 -1.33 4.02
N VAL A 116 -16.06 -1.02 4.91
CA VAL A 116 -14.62 -1.02 4.64
C VAL A 116 -13.98 -2.29 5.21
N LYS A 117 -13.14 -2.95 4.43
CA LYS A 117 -12.29 -4.06 4.87
C LYS A 117 -10.84 -3.74 4.52
N THR A 118 -9.92 -4.09 5.40
CA THR A 118 -8.49 -3.90 5.17
C THR A 118 -7.75 -5.22 5.23
N ALA A 119 -6.64 -5.31 4.50
CA ALA A 119 -5.71 -6.43 4.57
C ALA A 119 -4.29 -5.93 4.33
N ARG A 120 -3.31 -6.45 5.07
CA ARG A 120 -1.89 -6.20 4.79
C ARG A 120 -1.51 -6.78 3.44
N VAL A 121 -0.72 -6.02 2.69
CA VAL A 121 -0.12 -6.52 1.45
C VAL A 121 1.03 -7.45 1.84
N LYS A 122 1.04 -8.67 1.32
CA LYS A 122 2.21 -9.55 1.37
C LYS A 122 3.29 -8.93 0.50
N ILE A 123 4.44 -8.64 1.10
CA ILE A 123 5.58 -8.03 0.42
C ILE A 123 6.68 -9.07 0.35
N GLY A 124 7.17 -9.33 -0.86
CA GLY A 124 8.17 -10.36 -1.14
C GLY A 124 7.58 -11.75 -1.37
N SER A 125 8.42 -12.62 -1.92
CA SER A 125 8.10 -14.02 -2.16
C SER A 125 8.44 -14.86 -0.93
N THR A 126 7.69 -15.94 -0.71
CA THR A 126 7.96 -16.97 0.29
C THR A 126 9.17 -17.78 -0.11
N ARG A 127 9.82 -18.42 0.86
CA ARG A 127 10.92 -19.35 0.61
C ARG A 127 10.58 -20.39 -0.46
N HIS A 128 9.36 -20.94 -0.43
CA HIS A 128 8.92 -21.90 -1.43
C HIS A 128 8.83 -21.28 -2.83
N GLU A 129 8.21 -20.10 -2.98
CA GLU A 129 8.17 -19.37 -4.27
C GLU A 129 9.59 -19.06 -4.78
N TRP A 130 10.52 -18.73 -3.88
CA TRP A 130 11.94 -18.53 -4.19
C TRP A 130 12.63 -19.80 -4.69
N GLU A 131 12.53 -20.90 -3.94
CA GLU A 131 13.16 -22.18 -4.29
C GLU A 131 12.61 -22.74 -5.60
N THR A 132 11.29 -22.64 -5.83
CA THR A 132 10.66 -23.09 -7.08
C THR A 132 11.14 -22.26 -8.28
N TYR A 133 11.29 -20.93 -8.13
CA TYR A 133 11.80 -20.08 -9.22
C TYR A 133 13.18 -20.51 -9.72
N PHE A 134 14.12 -20.82 -8.82
CA PHE A 134 15.47 -21.25 -9.21
C PHE A 134 15.54 -22.69 -9.68
N ARG A 135 14.71 -23.57 -9.13
CA ARG A 135 14.61 -24.97 -9.58
C ARG A 135 14.14 -25.05 -11.03
N ASP A 136 13.12 -24.27 -11.38
CA ASP A 136 12.42 -24.39 -12.66
C ASP A 136 13.03 -23.49 -13.76
N ASN A 137 13.98 -22.61 -13.41
CA ASN A 137 14.64 -21.71 -14.34
C ASN A 137 16.15 -22.04 -14.49
N PRO A 138 16.52 -22.89 -15.46
CA PRO A 138 17.91 -23.35 -15.63
C PRO A 138 18.89 -22.24 -16.05
N LEU A 139 18.40 -21.06 -16.46
CA LEU A 139 19.22 -19.90 -16.77
C LEU A 139 19.56 -19.04 -15.54
N MET A 140 18.94 -19.32 -14.39
CA MET A 140 19.15 -18.59 -13.14
C MET A 140 19.97 -19.44 -12.17
N ASN A 141 20.87 -18.80 -11.44
CA ASN A 141 21.71 -19.47 -10.45
C ASN A 141 21.75 -18.62 -9.17
N GLU A 142 21.23 -19.19 -8.08
CA GLU A 142 21.16 -18.54 -6.77
C GLU A 142 22.55 -18.13 -6.23
N MET A 143 23.60 -18.87 -6.59
CA MET A 143 24.97 -18.67 -6.12
C MET A 143 25.75 -17.63 -6.93
N LYS A 144 25.20 -17.09 -8.03
CA LYS A 144 25.87 -16.12 -8.89
C LYS A 144 25.28 -14.71 -8.71
N PRO A 145 26.05 -13.73 -8.17
CA PRO A 145 25.63 -12.34 -8.11
C PRO A 145 25.17 -11.84 -9.48
N GLY A 146 24.01 -11.20 -9.54
CA GLY A 146 23.41 -10.66 -10.77
C GLY A 146 22.47 -11.63 -11.50
N LEU A 147 22.46 -12.93 -11.15
CA LEU A 147 21.42 -13.89 -11.57
C LEU A 147 20.38 -14.13 -10.48
N ARG A 148 20.52 -13.46 -9.33
CA ARG A 148 19.54 -13.43 -8.25
C ARG A 148 18.68 -12.15 -8.35
N PRO A 149 17.34 -12.24 -8.36
CA PRO A 149 16.47 -11.06 -8.53
C PRO A 149 16.55 -10.03 -7.40
N ASP A 150 17.20 -10.35 -6.28
CA ASP A 150 17.48 -9.48 -5.14
C ASP A 150 18.96 -9.05 -5.04
N THR A 151 19.78 -9.29 -6.08
CA THR A 151 21.12 -8.69 -6.14
C THR A 151 20.98 -7.19 -6.39
N ILE A 152 21.38 -6.36 -5.42
CA ILE A 152 21.48 -4.91 -5.60
C ILE A 152 22.96 -4.55 -5.69
N HIS A 153 23.39 -4.01 -6.83
CA HIS A 153 24.71 -3.43 -6.98
C HIS A 153 24.64 -1.94 -6.66
N VAL A 154 25.20 -1.53 -5.53
CA VAL A 154 25.30 -0.13 -5.13
C VAL A 154 26.73 0.33 -5.40
N GLN A 155 26.88 1.29 -6.32
CA GLN A 155 28.15 1.96 -6.57
C GLN A 155 27.97 3.46 -6.31
N VAL A 156 28.89 4.03 -5.53
CA VAL A 156 28.94 5.47 -5.31
C VAL A 156 29.46 6.14 -6.58
N LEU A 157 28.61 6.90 -7.26
CA LEU A 157 28.97 7.71 -8.42
C LEU A 157 29.36 9.11 -7.95
N TYR A 158 30.58 9.33 -7.47
CA TYR A 158 31.14 10.68 -7.39
C TYR A 158 32.13 10.88 -8.54
N GLN A 159 31.79 11.81 -9.43
CA GLN A 159 32.76 12.66 -10.11
C GLN A 159 33.08 13.81 -9.17
N SER A 160 34.31 13.86 -8.67
CA SER A 160 34.87 15.02 -8.02
C SER A 160 35.03 16.15 -9.05
N TYR A 161 34.55 17.35 -8.73
CA TYR A 161 35.03 18.60 -9.32
C TYR A 161 36.07 19.21 -8.38
#